data_AF-A0A9J6A013-F1
#
_entry.id   AF-A0A9J6A013-F1
#
_cell.length_a   1.000
_cell.length_b   1.000
_cell.length_c   1.000
_cell.angle_alpha   90.00
_cell.angle_beta   90.00
_cell.angle_gamma   90.00
#
_symmetry.space_group_name_H-M   'P 1'
#
loop_
_entity.id
_entity.type
_entity.pdbx_description
1 polymer ?
#
loop_
_entity_poly.entity_id
_entity_poly.type
_entity_poly.pdbx_seq_one_letter_code
_entity_poly.pdbx_strand_id
1 'polypeptide(L)'
;MGVVAGLLVQNTLKYLLKFGQVSRYLGYNALKDYFPTMEMKPNSQCSNAACLERQKEYILAKPTRDAAAKAKADIEALSPAENPVHADNEWNISVVDDEEVDGSDVKISGVLPEGIVHELPVADEYPKPPVTETVGPADDLEELRRQLEALNAD
;
A
#
# COMPACT_ATOMS: atom_id res chain seq x y z
N MET A 1 12.71 -2.01 -28.78
CA MET A 1 13.29 -3.36 -28.63
C MET A 1 14.11 -3.54 -27.34
N GLY A 2 14.77 -2.49 -26.80
CA GLY A 2 15.61 -2.62 -25.60
C GLY A 2 14.88 -3.04 -24.31
N VAL A 3 13.67 -2.51 -24.05
CA VAL A 3 12.93 -2.78 -22.80
C VAL A 3 12.67 -4.28 -22.61
N VAL A 4 12.11 -4.93 -23.63
CA VAL A 4 11.79 -6.37 -23.55
C VAL A 4 13.05 -7.23 -23.37
N ALA A 5 14.15 -6.87 -24.06
CA ALA A 5 15.42 -7.57 -23.91
C ALA A 5 16.00 -7.41 -22.50
N GLY A 6 15.96 -6.20 -21.94
CA GLY A 6 16.40 -5.93 -20.56
C GLY A 6 15.60 -6.72 -19.53
N LEU A 7 14.27 -6.72 -19.66
CA LEU A 7 13.38 -7.50 -18.78
C LEU A 7 13.65 -9.00 -18.88
N LEU A 8 13.92 -9.52 -20.08
CA LEU A 8 14.25 -10.92 -20.29
C LEU A 8 15.57 -11.28 -19.60
N VAL A 9 16.64 -10.52 -19.84
CA VAL A 9 17.96 -10.77 -19.22
C VAL A 9 17.87 -10.66 -17.69
N GLN A 10 17.17 -9.66 -17.17
CA GLN A 10 16.95 -9.52 -15.74
C GLN A 10 16.23 -10.73 -15.15
N ASN A 11 15.19 -11.24 -15.83
CA ASN A 11 14.49 -12.44 -15.37
C ASN A 11 15.37 -13.70 -15.45
N THR A 12 16.23 -13.80 -16.48
CA THR A 12 17.23 -14.87 -16.59
C THR A 12 18.23 -14.83 -15.45
N LEU A 13 18.77 -13.65 -15.11
CA LEU A 13 19.71 -13.50 -13.99
C LEU A 13 19.05 -13.89 -12.67
N LYS A 14 17.84 -13.38 -12.38
CA LYS A 14 17.06 -13.77 -11.20
C LYS A 14 16.87 -15.30 -11.13
N TYR A 15 16.54 -15.92 -12.26
CA TYR A 15 16.32 -17.37 -12.31
C TYR A 15 17.58 -18.20 -12.10
N LEU A 16 18.71 -17.81 -12.69
CA LEU A 16 19.97 -18.56 -12.59
C LEU A 16 20.66 -18.36 -11.25
N LEU A 17 20.73 -17.10 -10.78
CA LEU A 17 21.44 -16.72 -9.56
C LEU A 17 20.58 -16.82 -8.30
N LYS A 18 19.30 -17.19 -8.43
CA LYS A 18 18.38 -17.45 -7.30
C LYS A 18 18.20 -16.25 -6.35
N PHE A 19 18.11 -15.04 -6.91
CA PHE A 19 17.81 -13.83 -6.16
C PHE A 19 16.55 -13.14 -6.70
N GLY A 20 15.86 -12.41 -5.83
CA GLY A 20 14.61 -11.72 -6.15
C GLY A 20 13.50 -12.65 -6.64
N GLN A 21 12.43 -12.07 -7.16
CA GLN A 21 11.26 -12.82 -7.63
C GLN A 21 11.31 -13.04 -9.15
N VAL A 22 11.26 -14.31 -9.58
CA VAL A 22 11.17 -14.68 -11.00
C VAL A 22 9.73 -14.58 -11.49
N SER A 23 9.52 -13.88 -12.61
CA SER A 23 8.20 -13.73 -13.23
C SER A 23 8.00 -14.80 -14.31
N ARG A 24 6.92 -15.59 -14.22
CA ARG A 24 6.55 -16.57 -15.26
C ARG A 24 6.00 -15.91 -16.51
N TYR A 25 5.26 -14.82 -16.32
CA TYR A 25 4.78 -13.94 -17.37
C TYR A 25 4.92 -12.49 -16.92
N LEU A 26 5.44 -11.65 -17.80
CA LEU A 26 5.54 -10.20 -17.62
C LEU A 26 5.17 -9.55 -18.96
N GLY A 27 4.05 -8.85 -18.99
CA GLY A 27 3.64 -8.05 -20.13
C GLY A 27 4.23 -6.64 -20.06
N TYR A 28 4.25 -5.97 -21.21
CA TYR A 28 4.63 -4.56 -21.31
C TYR A 28 3.66 -3.84 -22.24
N ASN A 29 2.96 -2.84 -21.72
CA ASN A 29 2.15 -1.91 -22.49
C ASN A 29 2.79 -0.51 -22.44
N ALA A 30 3.48 -0.14 -23.52
CA ALA A 30 4.23 1.10 -23.65
C ALA A 30 3.37 2.37 -23.62
N LEU A 31 2.09 2.29 -23.98
CA LEU A 31 1.21 3.47 -24.03
C LEU A 31 0.72 3.89 -22.63
N LYS A 32 0.68 2.95 -21.70
CA LYS A 32 0.18 3.15 -20.33
C LYS A 32 1.25 2.94 -19.27
N ASP A 33 2.50 2.72 -19.69
CA ASP A 33 3.63 2.28 -18.85
C ASP A 33 3.21 1.17 -17.87
N TYR A 34 2.45 0.20 -18.38
CA TYR A 34 1.79 -0.81 -17.57
C TYR A 34 2.47 -2.17 -17.76
N PHE A 35 2.80 -2.82 -16.62
CA PHE A 35 3.58 -4.05 -16.55
C PHE A 35 2.79 -5.17 -15.85
N PRO A 36 1.83 -5.83 -16.53
CA PRO A 36 1.05 -6.89 -15.91
C PRO A 36 1.89 -8.15 -15.68
N THR A 37 1.89 -8.63 -14.43
CA THR A 37 2.43 -9.94 -14.07
C THR A 37 1.32 -10.96 -13.92
N MET A 38 1.51 -12.15 -14.46
CA MET A 38 0.52 -13.24 -14.36
C MET A 38 1.21 -14.59 -14.18
N GLU A 39 0.47 -15.59 -13.71
CA GLU A 39 0.92 -16.98 -13.73
C GLU A 39 0.07 -17.79 -14.71
N MET A 40 0.68 -18.21 -15.81
CA MET A 40 0.03 -19.15 -16.74
C MET A 40 0.26 -20.58 -16.29
N LYS A 41 -0.83 -21.34 -16.12
CA LYS A 41 -0.79 -22.77 -15.78
C LYS A 41 -0.86 -23.63 -17.05
N PRO A 42 -0.21 -24.81 -17.09
CA PRO A 42 -0.32 -25.72 -18.21
C PRO A 42 -1.78 -26.16 -18.45
N ASN A 43 -2.15 -26.33 -19.72
CA ASN A 43 -3.45 -26.87 -20.11
C ASN A 43 -3.43 -28.41 -20.09
N SER A 44 -4.38 -29.04 -19.38
CA SER A 44 -4.52 -30.50 -19.28
C SER A 44 -4.95 -31.16 -20.59
N GLN A 45 -5.50 -30.39 -21.54
CA GLN A 45 -5.90 -30.83 -22.88
C GLN A 45 -5.01 -30.19 -23.97
N CYS A 46 -3.73 -29.97 -23.67
CA CYS A 46 -2.78 -29.44 -24.65
C CYS A 46 -2.67 -30.39 -25.85
N SER A 47 -2.69 -29.84 -27.07
CA SER A 47 -2.52 -30.61 -28.31
C SER A 47 -1.11 -31.23 -28.45
N ASN A 48 -0.12 -30.72 -27.72
CA ASN A 48 1.24 -31.23 -27.73
C ASN A 48 1.42 -32.36 -26.71
N ALA A 49 1.59 -33.59 -27.21
CA ALA A 49 1.81 -34.77 -26.38
C ALA A 49 3.04 -34.64 -25.44
N ALA A 50 4.13 -34.02 -25.92
CA ALA A 50 5.34 -33.82 -25.11
C ALA A 50 5.13 -32.81 -23.96
N CYS A 51 4.13 -31.93 -24.07
CA CYS A 51 3.71 -31.07 -22.96
C CYS A 51 2.94 -31.88 -21.91
N LEU A 52 2.01 -32.74 -22.33
CA LEU A 52 1.25 -33.61 -21.43
C LEU A 52 2.16 -34.57 -20.65
N GLU A 53 3.17 -35.17 -21.29
CA GLU A 53 4.14 -36.01 -20.59
C GLU A 53 4.91 -35.25 -19.51
N ARG A 54 5.45 -34.06 -19.83
CA ARG A 54 6.12 -33.19 -18.85
C ARG A 54 5.19 -32.73 -17.72
N GLN A 55 3.89 -32.57 -17.99
CA GLN A 55 2.93 -32.26 -16.93
C GLN A 55 2.81 -33.41 -15.94
N LYS A 56 2.78 -34.66 -16.40
CA LYS A 56 2.76 -35.86 -15.53
C LYS A 56 4.03 -35.91 -14.68
N GLU A 57 5.20 -35.74 -15.30
CA GLU A 57 6.48 -35.68 -14.59
C GLU A 57 6.52 -34.55 -13.56
N TYR A 58 6.02 -33.37 -13.94
CA TYR A 58 5.95 -32.21 -13.05
C TYR A 58 5.04 -32.48 -11.85
N ILE A 59 3.89 -33.14 -12.03
CA ILE A 59 2.98 -33.50 -10.93
C ILE A 59 3.66 -34.43 -9.94
N LEU A 60 4.45 -35.40 -10.41
CA LEU A 60 5.21 -36.30 -9.54
C LEU A 60 6.34 -35.58 -8.78
N ALA A 61 7.00 -34.60 -9.42
CA ALA A 61 8.06 -33.79 -8.82
C ALA A 61 7.53 -32.59 -8.00
N LYS A 62 6.24 -32.28 -8.08
CA LYS A 62 5.62 -31.13 -7.42
C LYS A 62 5.77 -31.15 -5.89
N PRO A 63 5.55 -32.28 -5.18
CA PRO A 63 5.61 -32.30 -3.72
C PRO A 63 7.00 -31.94 -3.18
N THR A 64 8.06 -32.42 -3.84
CA THR A 64 9.44 -32.15 -3.43
C THR A 64 9.86 -30.71 -3.73
N ARG A 65 9.37 -30.13 -4.84
CA ARG A 65 9.63 -28.74 -5.20
C ARG A 65 8.88 -27.74 -4.34
N ASP A 66 7.61 -28.01 -4.04
CA ASP A 66 6.79 -27.16 -3.17
C ASP A 66 7.31 -27.21 -1.73
N ALA A 67 7.74 -28.38 -1.25
CA ALA A 67 8.41 -28.51 0.05
C ALA A 67 9.73 -27.73 0.09
N ALA A 68 10.55 -27.80 -0.96
CA ALA A 68 11.80 -27.05 -1.04
C ALA A 68 11.59 -25.53 -1.17
N ALA A 69 10.54 -25.09 -1.88
CA ALA A 69 10.18 -23.68 -1.98
C ALA A 69 9.67 -23.14 -0.65
N LYS A 70 8.81 -23.91 0.04
CA LYS A 70 8.33 -23.56 1.37
C LYS A 70 9.46 -23.51 2.39
N ALA A 71 10.35 -24.51 2.41
CA ALA A 71 11.52 -24.50 3.29
C ALA A 71 12.44 -23.29 3.04
N LYS A 72 12.59 -22.83 1.79
CA LYS A 72 13.35 -21.61 1.48
C LYS A 72 12.65 -20.34 1.97
N ALA A 73 11.34 -20.24 1.76
CA ALA A 73 10.55 -19.11 2.26
C ALA A 73 10.55 -19.09 3.81
N ASP A 74 10.47 -20.25 4.45
CA ASP A 74 10.54 -20.38 5.90
C ASP A 74 11.93 -19.95 6.41
N ILE A 75 13.03 -20.37 5.75
CA ILE A 75 14.39 -19.92 6.10
C ILE A 75 14.57 -18.40 5.91
N GLU A 76 13.98 -17.83 4.87
CA GLU A 76 14.02 -16.38 4.61
C GLU A 76 13.18 -15.60 5.64
N ALA A 77 12.04 -16.16 6.07
CA ALA A 77 11.21 -15.61 7.15
C ALA A 77 11.81 -15.82 8.55
N LEU A 78 12.65 -16.84 8.73
CA LEU A 78 13.44 -17.10 9.93
C LEU A 78 14.75 -16.31 9.97
N SER A 79 15.15 -15.69 8.85
CA SER A 79 16.23 -14.70 8.90
C SER A 79 15.75 -13.54 9.77
N PRO A 80 16.58 -13.04 10.69
CA PRO A 80 16.19 -11.90 11.50
C PRO A 80 15.77 -10.80 10.54
N ALA A 81 14.54 -10.30 10.68
CA ALA A 81 14.13 -9.09 9.98
C ALA A 81 15.23 -8.07 10.25
N GLU A 82 15.98 -7.70 9.21
CA GLU A 82 16.88 -6.56 9.28
C GLU A 82 15.99 -5.33 9.39
N ASN A 83 15.46 -5.13 10.61
CA ASN A 83 14.75 -3.92 10.97
C ASN A 83 15.70 -2.77 10.62
N PRO A 84 15.21 -1.70 9.97
CA PRO A 84 16.05 -0.57 9.62
C PRO A 84 16.80 -0.06 10.86
N VAL A 85 18.09 -0.39 10.98
CA VAL A 85 18.92 0.08 12.09
C VAL A 85 19.35 1.49 11.74
N HIS A 86 18.66 2.47 12.30
CA HIS A 86 19.09 3.85 12.24
C HIS A 86 20.34 3.99 13.11
N ALA A 87 21.49 4.31 12.50
CA ALA A 87 22.75 4.53 13.23
C ALA A 87 22.60 5.67 14.25
N ASP A 88 21.82 6.69 13.90
CA ASP A 88 21.44 7.81 14.74
C ASP A 88 19.93 8.05 14.65
N ASN A 89 19.27 8.26 15.80
CA ASN A 89 17.87 8.66 15.89
C ASN A 89 17.73 9.88 16.82
N GLU A 90 18.41 10.97 16.47
CA GLU A 90 18.48 12.21 17.26
C GLU A 90 17.09 12.80 17.57
N TRP A 91 16.13 12.55 16.69
CA TRP A 91 14.78 13.10 16.74
C TRP A 91 13.75 12.15 17.35
N ASN A 92 14.18 11.01 17.91
CA ASN A 92 13.31 9.99 18.53
C ASN A 92 12.12 9.58 17.64
N ILE A 93 12.35 9.43 16.34
CA ILE A 93 11.31 9.00 15.40
C ILE A 93 10.98 7.54 15.68
N SER A 94 9.69 7.24 15.93
CA SER A 94 9.17 5.89 16.19
C SER A 94 8.36 5.39 15.00
N VAL A 95 8.51 4.11 14.65
CA VAL A 95 7.61 3.41 13.72
C VAL A 95 6.35 3.04 14.50
N VAL A 96 5.19 3.56 14.08
CA VAL A 96 3.88 3.24 14.64
C VAL A 96 3.13 2.39 13.63
N ASP A 97 2.47 1.33 14.07
CA ASP A 97 1.62 0.52 13.20
C ASP A 97 0.32 1.26 12.88
N ASP A 98 -0.06 1.28 11.60
CA ASP A 98 -1.28 1.97 11.11
C ASP A 98 -2.59 1.43 11.76
N GLU A 99 -2.53 0.29 12.43
CA GLU A 99 -3.66 -0.33 13.15
C GLU A 99 -3.85 0.19 14.58
N GLU A 100 -2.90 0.95 15.15
CA GLU A 100 -2.96 1.46 16.53
C GLU A 100 -3.57 2.88 16.66
N VAL A 101 -4.15 3.44 15.60
CA VAL A 101 -4.78 4.79 15.65
C VAL A 101 -6.20 4.76 16.25
N ASP A 102 -6.48 3.81 17.16
CA ASP A 102 -7.67 3.89 18.00
C ASP A 102 -7.36 3.48 19.45
N GLY A 103 -6.94 4.49 20.23
CA GLY A 103 -7.06 4.47 21.69
C GLY A 103 -5.91 3.84 22.48
N SER A 104 -4.83 4.60 22.70
CA SER A 104 -4.13 4.56 23.99
C SER A 104 -3.34 5.84 24.27
N ASP A 105 -3.95 6.70 25.10
CA ASP A 105 -3.31 7.46 26.19
C ASP A 105 -1.84 7.89 25.97
N VAL A 106 -1.55 8.68 24.93
CA VAL A 106 -0.44 9.63 25.03
C VAL A 106 -0.91 10.70 26.02
N LYS A 107 -0.63 10.48 27.30
CA LYS A 107 -0.58 11.57 28.28
C LYS A 107 0.53 12.50 27.84
N ILE A 108 0.20 13.42 26.92
CA ILE A 108 0.81 14.73 26.89
C ILE A 108 0.37 15.34 28.22
N SER A 109 1.06 15.01 29.32
CA SER A 109 0.95 15.85 30.50
C SER A 109 1.42 17.20 30.00
N GLY A 110 0.52 18.17 29.94
CA GLY A 110 0.79 19.57 29.58
C GLY A 110 1.73 20.29 30.56
N VAL A 111 2.63 19.55 31.19
CA VAL A 111 3.69 20.01 32.06
C VAL A 111 4.93 20.11 31.19
N LEU A 112 5.19 21.32 30.70
CA LEU A 112 6.46 21.67 30.08
C LEU A 112 7.59 21.59 31.13
N PRO A 113 8.81 21.20 30.75
CA PRO A 113 9.96 21.24 31.65
C PRO A 113 10.26 22.67 32.11
N GLU A 114 10.87 22.82 33.29
CA GLU A 114 11.18 24.12 33.90
C GLU A 114 11.96 25.01 32.92
N GLY A 115 11.38 26.17 32.57
CA GLY A 115 11.99 27.17 31.69
C GLY A 115 11.36 27.29 30.31
N ILE A 116 10.40 26.44 29.94
CA ILE A 116 9.66 26.56 28.67
C ILE A 116 8.22 27.00 28.94
N VAL A 117 7.78 28.04 28.26
CA VAL A 117 6.40 28.55 28.29
C VAL A 117 5.83 28.60 26.88
N HIS A 118 4.55 28.28 26.73
CA HIS A 118 3.86 28.43 25.45
C HIS A 118 3.72 29.92 25.10
N GLU A 119 4.16 30.30 23.89
CA GLU A 119 4.02 31.69 23.39
C GLU A 119 2.58 32.03 22.99
N LEU A 120 1.73 31.02 22.80
CA LEU A 120 0.32 31.16 22.42
C LEU A 120 -0.59 30.37 23.37
N PRO A 121 -1.81 30.85 23.66
CA PRO A 121 -2.77 30.11 24.46
C PRO A 121 -3.11 28.76 23.83
N VAL A 122 -3.27 27.72 24.66
CA VAL A 122 -3.71 26.39 24.23
C VAL A 122 -5.08 26.50 23.56
N ALA A 123 -5.20 25.99 22.33
CA ALA A 123 -6.36 26.21 21.46
C ALA A 123 -7.63 25.41 21.83
N ASP A 124 -7.62 24.66 22.93
CA ASP A 124 -8.66 23.64 23.21
C ASP A 124 -9.82 24.11 24.10
N GLU A 125 -9.91 25.39 24.42
CA GLU A 125 -11.14 25.95 25.00
C GLU A 125 -11.74 27.02 24.10
N TYR A 126 -12.58 26.58 23.16
CA TYR A 126 -13.55 27.47 22.53
C TYR A 126 -14.70 27.69 23.53
N PRO A 127 -14.88 28.88 24.13
CA PRO A 127 -16.09 29.14 24.90
C PRO A 127 -17.26 29.08 23.91
N LYS A 128 -18.11 28.04 24.02
CA LYS A 128 -19.40 28.01 23.33
C LYS A 128 -20.16 29.27 23.72
N PRO A 129 -20.44 30.21 22.81
CA PRO A 129 -21.36 31.29 23.14
C PRO A 129 -22.74 30.67 23.43
N PRO A 130 -23.53 31.24 24.36
CA PRO A 130 -24.86 30.75 24.62
C PRO A 130 -25.66 30.82 23.32
N VAL A 131 -26.24 29.68 22.95
CA VAL A 131 -27.19 29.58 21.83
C VAL A 131 -28.32 30.55 22.16
N THR A 132 -28.29 31.71 21.52
CA THR A 132 -29.38 32.66 21.57
C THR A 132 -30.30 32.22 20.43
N GLU A 133 -31.49 31.74 20.76
CA GLU A 133 -32.56 31.52 19.79
C GLU A 133 -32.85 32.86 19.09
N THR A 134 -32.25 33.09 17.92
CA THR A 134 -32.72 34.12 17.01
C THR A 134 -33.77 33.49 16.12
N VAL A 135 -35.01 33.53 16.59
CA VAL A 135 -36.19 33.39 15.76
C VAL A 135 -36.22 34.59 14.80
N GLY A 136 -35.84 34.35 13.54
CA GLY A 136 -36.02 35.26 12.41
C GLY A 136 -36.47 34.42 11.20
N PRO A 137 -37.42 34.91 10.37
CA PRO A 137 -38.15 34.07 9.44
C PRO A 137 -37.20 33.57 8.35
N ALA A 138 -37.33 32.28 8.05
CA ALA A 138 -36.64 31.62 6.96
C ALA A 138 -36.85 32.40 5.66
N ASP A 139 -35.75 32.78 5.02
CA ASP A 139 -35.75 33.23 3.63
C ASP A 139 -36.53 32.22 2.77
N ASP A 140 -37.59 32.70 2.12
CA ASP A 140 -38.45 31.90 1.27
C ASP A 140 -37.63 31.26 0.13
N LEU A 141 -37.64 29.93 0.07
CA LEU A 141 -36.91 29.11 -0.92
C LEU A 141 -37.18 29.51 -2.38
N GLU A 142 -38.30 30.17 -2.65
CA GLU A 142 -38.65 30.71 -3.97
C GLU A 142 -37.77 31.90 -4.39
N GLU A 143 -37.34 32.75 -3.45
CA GLU A 143 -36.47 33.89 -3.73
C GLU A 143 -35.05 33.41 -4.10
N LEU A 144 -34.56 32.40 -3.38
CA LEU A 144 -33.29 31.70 -3.68
C LEU A 144 -33.33 31.01 -5.04
N ARG A 145 -34.44 30.38 -5.41
CA ARG A 145 -34.63 29.78 -6.73
C ARG A 145 -34.60 30.83 -7.84
N ARG A 146 -35.26 31.97 -7.64
CA ARG A 146 -35.32 33.06 -8.64
C ARG A 146 -33.95 33.69 -8.88
N GLN A 147 -33.13 33.84 -7.84
CA GLN A 147 -31.75 34.31 -7.98
C GLN A 147 -30.86 33.35 -8.77
N LEU A 148 -31.06 32.04 -8.59
CA LEU A 148 -30.28 31.00 -9.28
C LEU A 148 -30.66 30.87 -10.76
N GLU A 149 -31.95 31.06 -11.10
CA GLU A 149 -32.42 31.11 -12.49
C GLU A 149 -31.91 32.37 -13.22
N ALA A 150 -31.82 33.52 -12.54
CA ALA A 150 -31.29 34.77 -13.12
C ALA A 150 -29.79 34.72 -13.47
N LEU A 151 -28.99 33.96 -12.72
CA LEU A 151 -27.56 33.80 -12.96
C LEU A 151 -27.23 32.84 -14.12
N ASN A 152 -28.17 31.97 -14.50
CA ASN A 152 -27.98 30.97 -15.56
C ASN A 152 -28.56 31.41 -16.92
N ALA A 153 -29.04 32.66 -17.03
CA ALA A 153 -29.73 33.18 -18.21
C ALA A 153 -28.83 34.03 -19.14
N ASP A 154 -27.52 34.08 -18.91
CA ASP A 154 -26.50 34.57 -19.88
C ASP A 154 -25.75 33.40 -20.53
#